data_AF-A0A6C0AQR1-F1
#
_entry.id   AF-A0A6C0AQR1-F1
#
_cell.length_a   1.000
_cell.length_b   1.000
_cell.length_c   1.000
_cell.angle_alpha   90.00
_cell.angle_beta   90.00
_cell.angle_gamma   90.00
#
_symmetry.space_group_name_H-M   'P 1'
#
loop_
_entity.id
_entity.type
_entity.pdbx_description
1 polymer ?
#
loop_
_entity_poly.entity_id
_entity_poly.type
_entity_poly.pdbx_seq_one_letter_code
_entity_poly.pdbx_strand_id
1 'polypeptide(L)'
;MEVSKDQELFFQHPWVRRFLIFVVLFVATRNIWISFWLTIAVVLVLGYLFNENSALCMFGKGGAPGASCAGDDKAASGGASGGASPGGMTPEEKDIYRRLNEKKERYDQASLKEKEVAAKKSKYADPALVYMANLSLLKDA
;
A
#
# COMPACT_ATOMS: atom_id res chain seq x y z
N MET A 1 27.03 -18.75 2.46
CA MET A 1 26.71 -18.22 1.11
C MET A 1 25.61 -17.21 1.30
N GLU A 2 26.00 -15.97 1.56
CA GLU A 2 25.07 -14.85 1.64
C GLU A 2 24.60 -14.51 0.22
N VAL A 3 23.33 -14.76 -0.05
CA VAL A 3 22.66 -14.39 -1.30
C VAL A 3 22.72 -12.86 -1.41
N SER A 4 23.20 -12.34 -2.54
CA SER A 4 23.29 -10.89 -2.76
C SER A 4 21.90 -10.26 -2.65
N LYS A 5 21.80 -9.03 -2.12
CA LYS A 5 20.51 -8.30 -1.98
C LYS A 5 19.71 -8.23 -3.28
N ASP A 6 20.42 -8.19 -4.41
CA ASP A 6 19.80 -8.20 -5.75
C ASP A 6 19.21 -9.56 -6.13
N GLN A 7 19.79 -10.66 -5.62
CA GLN A 7 19.27 -12.01 -5.84
C GLN A 7 18.00 -12.26 -5.00
N GLU A 8 17.91 -11.69 -3.80
CA GLU A 8 16.70 -11.77 -2.98
C GLU A 8 15.52 -11.05 -3.65
N LEU A 9 15.78 -9.88 -4.25
CA LEU A 9 14.81 -9.12 -5.04
C LEU A 9 14.34 -9.88 -6.29
N PHE A 10 15.22 -10.64 -6.94
CA PHE A 10 14.84 -11.48 -8.08
C PHE A 10 13.84 -12.58 -7.70
N PHE A 11 14.03 -13.24 -6.55
CA PHE A 11 13.08 -14.25 -6.06
C PHE A 11 11.79 -13.67 -5.49
N GLN A 12 11.79 -12.40 -5.10
CA GLN A 12 10.59 -11.70 -4.64
C GLN A 12 9.63 -11.33 -5.79
N HIS A 13 10.11 -11.31 -7.04
CA HIS A 13 9.27 -10.99 -8.18
C HIS A 13 8.19 -12.07 -8.42
N PRO A 14 6.89 -11.70 -8.46
CA PRO A 14 5.80 -12.66 -8.63
C PRO A 14 5.84 -13.40 -9.97
N TRP A 15 6.47 -12.82 -10.99
CA TRP A 15 6.70 -13.47 -12.28
C TRP A 15 7.72 -14.61 -12.19
N VAL A 16 8.83 -14.40 -11.48
CA VAL A 16 9.86 -15.43 -11.28
C VAL A 16 9.26 -16.62 -10.54
N ARG A 17 8.49 -16.36 -9.48
CA ARG A 17 7.79 -17.42 -8.73
C ARG A 17 6.88 -18.27 -9.63
N ARG A 18 6.08 -17.64 -10.50
CA ARG A 18 5.19 -18.36 -11.43
C ARG A 18 5.97 -19.17 -12.47
N PHE A 19 7.09 -18.64 -12.93
CA PHE A 19 7.98 -19.33 -13.87
C PHE A 19 8.66 -20.55 -13.23
N LEU A 20 9.06 -20.47 -11.95
CA LEU A 20 9.61 -21.63 -11.23
C LEU A 20 8.59 -22.78 -11.13
N ILE A 21 7.32 -22.47 -10.86
CA ILE A 21 6.25 -23.48 -10.84
C ILE A 21 6.10 -24.14 -12.22
N PHE A 22 6.12 -23.34 -13.29
CA PHE A 22 6.10 -23.87 -14.67
C PHE A 22 7.26 -24.84 -14.92
N VAL A 23 8.48 -24.46 -14.53
CA VAL A 23 9.68 -25.28 -14.73
C VAL A 23 9.55 -26.62 -13.99
N VAL A 24 9.09 -26.61 -12.73
CA VAL A 24 8.88 -27.85 -11.96
C VAL A 24 7.84 -28.75 -12.62
N LEU A 25 6.71 -28.19 -13.06
CA LEU A 25 5.65 -28.94 -13.73
C LEU A 25 6.09 -29.46 -15.11
N PHE A 26 6.89 -28.69 -15.84
CA PHE A 26 7.47 -29.10 -17.12
C PHE A 26 8.46 -30.25 -16.96
N VAL A 27 9.33 -30.19 -15.96
CA VAL A 27 10.26 -31.30 -15.65
C VAL A 27 9.49 -32.57 -15.28
N ALA A 28 8.39 -32.44 -14.52
CA ALA A 28 7.56 -33.57 -14.12
C ALA A 28 6.81 -34.22 -15.30
N THR A 29 6.28 -33.43 -16.24
CA THR A 29 5.46 -33.95 -17.35
C THR A 29 6.23 -34.23 -18.62
N ARG A 30 7.43 -33.64 -18.79
CA ARG A 30 8.23 -33.67 -20.03
C ARG A 30 7.45 -33.30 -21.30
N ASN A 31 6.35 -32.57 -21.16
CA ASN A 31 5.50 -32.17 -22.27
C ASN A 31 5.09 -30.71 -22.12
N ILE A 32 5.54 -29.88 -23.06
CA ILE A 32 5.39 -28.42 -22.98
C ILE A 32 3.93 -27.95 -23.08
N TRP A 33 3.09 -28.70 -23.81
CA TRP A 33 1.69 -28.37 -23.97
C TRP A 33 0.91 -28.66 -22.68
N ILE A 34 1.10 -29.86 -22.10
CA ILE A 34 0.46 -30.22 -20.84
C ILE A 34 0.97 -29.32 -19.71
N SER A 35 2.27 -29.08 -19.62
CA SER A 35 2.83 -28.26 -18.53
C SER A 35 2.33 -26.83 -18.55
N PHE A 36 2.12 -26.24 -19.72
CA PHE A 36 1.58 -24.88 -19.86
C PHE A 36 0.16 -24.77 -19.30
N TRP A 37 -0.76 -25.62 -19.77
CA TRP A 37 -2.15 -25.63 -19.30
C TRP A 37 -2.26 -26.02 -17.83
N LEU A 38 -1.47 -26.98 -17.38
CA LEU A 38 -1.41 -27.41 -15.99
C LEU A 38 -0.90 -26.27 -15.09
N THR A 39 0.10 -25.51 -15.52
CA THR A 39 0.60 -24.37 -14.75
C THR A 39 -0.44 -23.28 -14.62
N ILE A 40 -1.18 -22.97 -15.70
CA ILE A 40 -2.30 -22.02 -15.64
C ILE A 40 -3.34 -22.52 -14.63
N ALA A 41 -3.75 -23.79 -14.72
CA ALA A 41 -4.71 -24.38 -13.79
C ALA A 41 -4.21 -24.30 -12.33
N VAL A 42 -2.96 -24.66 -12.07
CA VAL A 42 -2.35 -24.62 -10.73
C VAL A 42 -2.22 -23.20 -10.20
N VAL A 43 -1.82 -22.22 -11.02
CA VAL A 43 -1.73 -20.82 -10.62
C VAL A 43 -3.13 -20.24 -10.35
N LEU A 44 -4.15 -20.66 -11.09
CA LEU A 44 -5.53 -20.23 -10.86
C LEU A 44 -6.08 -20.87 -9.58
N VAL A 45 -5.82 -22.16 -9.37
CA VAL A 45 -6.26 -22.88 -8.18
C VAL A 45 -5.55 -22.37 -6.93
N LEU A 46 -4.22 -22.35 -6.90
CA LEU A 46 -3.45 -21.92 -5.72
C LEU A 46 -3.44 -20.39 -5.55
N GLY A 47 -3.43 -19.64 -6.65
CA GLY A 47 -3.28 -18.19 -6.64
C GLY A 47 -4.59 -17.41 -6.62
N TYR A 48 -5.73 -18.02 -6.99
CA TYR A 48 -7.04 -17.38 -6.97
C TYR A 48 -8.10 -18.16 -6.16
N LEU A 49 -8.09 -19.49 -6.21
CA LEU A 49 -9.13 -20.32 -5.57
C LEU A 49 -8.83 -20.63 -4.09
N PHE A 50 -7.55 -20.83 -3.76
CA PHE A 50 -7.03 -21.06 -2.41
C PHE A 50 -6.30 -19.86 -1.80
N ASN A 51 -6.19 -18.76 -2.54
CA ASN A 51 -5.52 -17.57 -2.07
C ASN A 51 -6.51 -16.69 -1.28
N GLU A 52 -6.22 -16.56 0.01
CA GLU A 52 -6.94 -15.73 0.99
C GLU A 52 -7.03 -14.23 0.62
N ASN A 53 -6.22 -13.75 -0.32
CA ASN A 53 -6.26 -12.39 -0.85
C ASN A 53 -6.98 -12.27 -2.22
N SER A 54 -7.65 -13.33 -2.69
CA SER A 54 -8.31 -13.34 -4.00
C SER A 54 -9.83 -13.32 -3.87
N ALA A 55 -10.49 -12.64 -4.83
CA ALA A 55 -11.92 -12.39 -4.86
C ALA A 55 -12.81 -13.66 -4.92
N LEU A 56 -12.21 -14.85 -4.97
CA LEU A 56 -12.84 -16.15 -5.21
C LEU A 56 -12.38 -17.19 -4.16
N CYS A 57 -12.27 -16.80 -2.88
CA CYS A 57 -12.08 -17.76 -1.78
C CYS A 57 -13.15 -18.86 -1.84
N MET A 58 -12.76 -20.08 -2.20
CA MET A 58 -13.63 -21.26 -2.06
C MET A 58 -13.61 -21.83 -0.63
N PHE A 59 -12.59 -21.50 0.17
CA PHE A 59 -12.43 -21.98 1.55
C PHE A 59 -12.85 -20.98 2.63
N GLY A 60 -13.34 -19.79 2.25
CA GLY A 60 -13.90 -18.79 3.15
C GLY A 60 -15.42 -18.77 3.06
N LYS A 61 -16.10 -18.74 4.20
CA LYS A 61 -17.56 -18.79 4.33
C LYS A 61 -18.22 -17.59 3.65
N GLY A 62 -18.73 -17.78 2.43
CA GLY A 62 -19.63 -16.83 1.75
C GLY A 62 -19.02 -16.12 0.55
N GLY A 63 -19.51 -16.46 -0.64
CA GLY A 63 -19.19 -15.78 -1.90
C GLY A 63 -20.14 -14.62 -2.21
N ALA A 64 -19.58 -13.56 -2.82
CA ALA A 64 -20.17 -12.33 -3.40
C ALA A 64 -21.12 -11.49 -2.50
N PRO A 65 -21.19 -10.13 -2.60
CA PRO A 65 -20.67 -9.23 -3.61
C PRO A 65 -19.66 -8.18 -3.05
N GLY A 66 -18.41 -8.21 -3.56
CA GLY A 66 -17.35 -7.24 -3.21
C GLY A 66 -16.10 -7.84 -2.57
N ALA A 67 -15.57 -8.94 -3.10
CA ALA A 67 -14.67 -9.82 -2.36
C ALA A 67 -13.22 -9.31 -2.17
N SER A 68 -12.81 -9.19 -0.90
CA SER A 68 -11.66 -9.90 -0.32
C SER A 68 -12.20 -10.71 0.88
N CYS A 69 -13.07 -11.67 0.60
CA CYS A 69 -13.67 -12.64 1.55
C CYS A 69 -14.24 -11.98 2.83
N ALA A 70 -15.46 -11.46 2.69
CA ALA A 70 -16.16 -10.67 3.70
C ALA A 70 -16.53 -11.47 4.95
N GLY A 71 -16.35 -10.82 6.10
CA GLY A 71 -16.99 -11.19 7.37
C GLY A 71 -16.08 -11.95 8.32
N ASP A 72 -15.55 -11.21 9.30
CA ASP A 72 -15.05 -11.72 10.57
C ASP A 72 -15.94 -12.87 11.07
N ASP A 73 -15.39 -14.07 11.28
CA ASP A 73 -15.84 -14.97 12.35
C ASP A 73 -14.84 -16.12 12.55
N LYS A 74 -14.24 -16.12 13.74
CA LYS A 74 -13.37 -17.18 14.28
C LYS A 74 -14.04 -18.55 14.23
N ALA A 75 -13.34 -19.57 13.73
CA ALA A 75 -13.07 -20.85 14.43
C ALA A 75 -12.87 -22.03 13.46
N ALA A 76 -11.87 -22.85 13.78
CA ALA A 76 -11.54 -24.20 13.29
C ALA A 76 -10.95 -24.26 11.86
N SER A 77 -9.73 -24.74 11.61
CA SER A 77 -8.93 -25.73 12.34
C SER A 77 -7.45 -25.73 11.91
N GLY A 78 -6.55 -25.65 12.89
CA GLY A 78 -5.33 -26.49 12.97
C GLY A 78 -4.16 -26.20 12.02
N GLY A 79 -3.27 -25.29 12.42
CA GLY A 79 -1.91 -25.19 11.88
C GLY A 79 -1.10 -24.12 12.62
N ALA A 80 -0.30 -24.53 13.60
CA ALA A 80 0.43 -23.65 14.48
C ALA A 80 1.69 -23.05 13.82
N SER A 81 1.75 -21.72 13.70
CA SER A 81 2.99 -20.95 13.91
C SER A 81 2.73 -19.44 13.87
N GLY A 82 3.19 -18.74 14.91
CA GLY A 82 3.44 -17.29 14.88
C GLY A 82 2.27 -16.42 15.34
N GLY A 83 2.42 -15.81 16.52
CA GLY A 83 1.38 -14.98 17.13
C GLY A 83 1.03 -13.74 16.32
N ALA A 84 -0.27 -13.54 16.12
CA ALA A 84 -0.88 -12.25 15.86
C ALA A 84 -2.38 -12.36 16.21
N SER A 85 -2.82 -11.51 17.13
CA SER A 85 -4.22 -11.43 17.55
C SER A 85 -5.09 -10.89 16.41
N PRO A 86 -6.26 -11.47 16.09
CA PRO A 86 -7.12 -10.97 15.03
C PRO A 86 -8.08 -9.90 15.59
N GLY A 87 -8.11 -8.72 14.96
CA GLY A 87 -9.20 -7.76 15.11
C GLY A 87 -8.92 -6.50 15.95
N GLY A 88 -7.67 -6.19 16.29
CA GLY A 88 -7.34 -4.91 16.89
C GLY A 88 -5.85 -4.63 16.78
N MET A 89 -5.48 -3.41 16.38
CA MET A 89 -4.10 -2.93 16.46
C MET A 89 -3.53 -3.34 17.83
N THR A 90 -2.34 -3.94 17.81
CA THR A 90 -1.61 -4.24 19.04
C THR A 90 -1.46 -2.96 19.88
N PRO A 91 -1.32 -3.06 21.21
CA PRO A 91 -1.15 -1.89 22.07
C PRO A 91 -0.03 -0.96 21.57
N GLU A 92 1.08 -1.54 21.09
CA GLU A 92 2.20 -0.82 20.48
C GLU A 92 1.79 -0.09 19.19
N GLU A 93 1.04 -0.75 18.31
CA GLU A 93 0.55 -0.13 17.07
C GLU A 93 -0.40 1.03 17.36
N LYS A 94 -1.32 0.90 18.32
CA LYS A 94 -2.25 1.99 18.69
C LYS A 94 -1.52 3.27 19.10
N ASP A 95 -0.42 3.13 19.83
CA ASP A 95 0.41 4.26 20.23
C ASP A 95 1.16 4.87 19.04
N ILE A 96 1.65 4.05 18.10
CA ILE A 96 2.23 4.53 16.84
C ILE A 96 1.19 5.31 16.03
N TYR A 97 -0.04 4.80 15.91
CA TYR A 97 -1.12 5.47 15.19
C TYR A 97 -1.48 6.82 15.81
N ARG A 98 -1.56 6.90 17.14
CA ARG A 98 -1.83 8.17 17.84
C ARG A 98 -0.74 9.19 17.56
N ARG A 99 0.53 8.79 17.65
CA ARG A 99 1.68 9.67 17.36
C ARG A 99 1.74 10.10 15.89
N LEU A 100 1.41 9.20 14.97
CA LEU A 100 1.36 9.49 13.54
C LEU A 100 0.28 10.53 13.24
N ASN A 101 -0.91 10.38 13.83
CA ASN A 101 -2.02 11.28 13.60
C ASN A 101 -1.73 12.69 14.16
N GLU A 102 -1.16 12.77 15.36
CA GLU A 102 -0.72 14.06 15.94
C GLU A 102 0.37 14.72 15.08
N LYS A 103 1.32 13.93 14.56
CA LYS A 103 2.39 14.45 13.69
C LYS A 103 1.82 14.95 12.37
N LYS A 104 0.87 14.22 11.77
CA LYS A 104 0.16 14.63 10.55
C LYS A 104 -0.54 15.96 10.74
N GLU A 105 -1.31 16.13 11.81
CA GLU A 105 -1.99 17.40 12.12
C GLU A 105 -1.01 18.58 12.27
N ARG A 106 0.16 18.36 12.90
CA ARG A 106 1.19 19.39 13.02
C ARG A 106 1.78 19.80 11.67
N TYR A 107 2.03 18.84 10.76
CA TYR A 107 2.47 19.15 9.40
C TYR A 107 1.40 19.89 8.61
N ASP A 108 0.13 19.48 8.73
CA ASP A 108 -0.98 20.13 8.03
C ASP A 108 -1.13 21.58 8.51
N GLN A 109 -1.09 21.84 9.83
CA GLN A 109 -1.13 23.20 10.37
C GLN A 109 0.08 24.05 9.98
N ALA A 110 1.28 23.48 9.96
CA ALA A 110 2.48 24.20 9.50
C ALA A 110 2.35 24.60 8.02
N SER A 111 1.86 23.68 7.17
CA SER A 111 1.65 23.95 5.75
C SER A 111 0.60 25.05 5.50
N LEU A 112 -0.46 25.10 6.30
CA LEU A 112 -1.48 26.14 6.21
C LEU A 112 -0.94 27.50 6.64
N LYS A 113 -0.16 27.55 7.73
CA LYS A 113 0.49 28.79 8.18
C LYS A 113 1.49 29.30 7.15
N GLU A 114 2.26 28.42 6.52
CA GLU A 114 3.21 28.79 5.47
C GLU A 114 2.49 29.36 4.23
N LYS A 115 1.38 28.73 3.82
CA LYS A 115 0.51 29.26 2.75
C LYS A 115 -0.11 30.61 3.11
N GLU A 116 -0.55 30.80 4.35
CA GLU A 116 -1.12 32.06 4.82
C GLU A 116 -0.07 33.18 4.86
N VAL A 117 1.15 32.89 5.32
CA VAL A 117 2.26 33.85 5.31
C VAL A 117 2.67 34.20 3.88
N ALA A 118 2.72 33.21 2.98
CA ALA A 118 2.99 33.45 1.56
C ALA A 118 1.90 34.32 0.91
N ALA A 119 0.64 34.09 1.24
CA ALA A 119 -0.50 34.89 0.74
C ALA A 119 -0.53 36.32 1.32
N LYS A 120 -0.18 36.49 2.60
CA LYS A 120 -0.01 37.84 3.18
C LYS A 120 1.17 38.56 2.54
N LYS A 121 2.29 37.86 2.33
CA LYS A 121 3.45 38.45 1.66
C LYS A 121 3.06 38.91 0.25
N SER A 122 2.37 38.12 -0.56
CA SER A 122 1.93 38.58 -1.89
C SER A 122 0.96 39.77 -1.85
N LYS A 123 0.14 39.91 -0.81
CA LYS A 123 -0.80 41.04 -0.65
C LYS A 123 -0.10 42.37 -0.32
N TYR A 124 1.05 42.35 0.35
CA TYR A 124 1.78 43.55 0.79
C TYR A 124 3.15 43.74 0.11
N ALA A 125 3.62 42.76 -0.67
CA ALA A 125 4.98 42.74 -1.23
C ALA A 125 5.06 43.36 -2.63
N ASP A 126 4.56 44.58 -2.78
CA ASP A 126 5.14 45.45 -3.79
C ASP A 126 5.57 46.76 -3.12
N PRO A 127 6.76 46.78 -2.49
CA PRO A 127 7.28 47.98 -1.82
C PRO A 127 7.44 49.15 -2.80
N ALA A 128 7.56 48.89 -4.10
CA ALA A 128 7.51 49.91 -5.14
C ALA A 128 6.14 50.61 -5.15
N LEU A 129 5.03 49.86 -5.18
CA LEU A 129 3.66 50.41 -5.16
C LEU A 129 3.39 51.29 -3.94
N VAL A 130 3.84 50.86 -2.75
CA VAL A 130 3.69 51.65 -1.51
C VAL A 130 4.46 52.97 -1.61
N TYR A 131 5.67 52.95 -2.17
CA TYR A 131 6.48 54.14 -2.40
C TYR A 131 5.85 55.08 -3.44
N MET A 132 5.28 54.54 -4.53
CA MET A 132 4.62 55.35 -5.56
C MET A 132 3.35 56.03 -5.01
N ALA A 133 2.56 55.32 -4.20
CA ALA A 133 1.34 55.86 -3.58
C ALA A 133 1.64 56.99 -2.57
N ASN A 134 2.73 56.86 -1.81
CA ASN A 134 3.17 57.93 -0.91
C ASN A 134 3.70 59.14 -1.68
N LEU A 135 4.39 58.93 -2.81
CA LEU A 135 4.84 60.00 -3.69
C LEU A 135 3.68 60.75 -4.36
N SER A 136 2.60 60.06 -4.75
CA SER A 136 1.42 60.73 -5.28
C SER A 136 0.72 61.59 -4.22
N LEU A 137 0.64 61.11 -2.98
CA LEU A 137 0.05 61.90 -1.87
C LEU A 137 0.84 63.17 -1.56
N LEU A 138 2.17 63.15 -1.69
CA LEU A 138 3.01 64.34 -1.50
C LEU A 138 2.93 65.35 -2.65
N LYS A 139 2.47 64.91 -3.83
CA LYS A 139 2.33 65.78 -5.00
C LYS A 139 1.01 66.55 -5.01
N ASP A 140 0.01 66.02 -4.30
CA ASP A 140 -1.33 66.61 -4.19
C ASP A 140 -1.52 67.47 -2.92
N ALA A 141 -0.49 67.59 -2.07
CA ALA A 141 -0.44 68.44 -0.87
C ALA A 141 0.39 69.71 -1.12
#